data_AF-A0A8B3P9K0-F1
#
_entry.id   AF-A0A8B3P9K0-F1
#
_cell.length_a   1.000
_cell.length_b   1.000
_cell.length_c   1.000
_cell.angle_alpha   90.00
_cell.angle_beta   90.00
_cell.angle_gamma   90.00
#
_symmetry.space_group_name_H-M   'P 1'
#
loop_
_entity.id
_entity.type
_entity.pdbx_description
1 polymer ?
#
loop_
_entity_poly.entity_id
_entity_poly.type
_entity_poly.pdbx_seq_one_letter_code
_entity_poly.pdbx_strand_id
1 'polypeptide(L)'
;MNAAAHRVDDMANALRRYVVARAHGRPSPEYARYDPSIACWVASDEPEAAGRCDGRRFREVRRPGLPWCSWLGAETVIAEDHALQSFFELHASEPHDWNRLLKEVTRNRRRALRDWQRKGCLILARLRVQEALGTDAQMPAALAEEFRVPGRGMRSLRKA
;
A
#
# COMPACT_ATOMS: atom_id res chain seq x y z
N MET A 1 8.12 -27.28 13.00
CA MET A 1 7.43 -26.12 12.38
C MET A 1 8.40 -25.44 11.43
N ASN A 2 8.02 -25.23 10.16
CA ASN A 2 8.93 -24.78 9.09
C ASN A 2 9.20 -23.27 9.15
N ALA A 3 10.46 -22.86 9.01
CA ALA A 3 10.88 -21.44 8.98
C ALA A 3 10.11 -20.58 7.95
N ALA A 4 9.67 -21.19 6.84
CA ALA A 4 8.83 -20.52 5.84
C ALA A 4 7.45 -20.12 6.38
N ALA A 5 6.85 -20.92 7.26
CA ALA A 5 5.54 -20.61 7.86
C ALA A 5 5.64 -19.40 8.80
N HIS A 6 6.74 -19.28 9.56
CA HIS A 6 6.98 -18.13 10.42
C HIS A 6 7.14 -16.84 9.61
N ARG A 7 7.89 -16.87 8.50
CA ARG A 7 8.02 -15.69 7.62
C ARG A 7 6.69 -15.20 7.06
N VAL A 8 5.81 -16.12 6.65
CA VAL A 8 4.46 -15.76 6.16
C VAL A 8 3.62 -15.14 7.27
N ASP A 9 3.74 -15.63 8.50
CA ASP A 9 3.06 -15.06 9.65
C ASP A 9 3.55 -13.66 10.00
N ASP A 10 4.86 -13.46 10.01
CA ASP A 10 5.47 -12.16 10.26
C ASP A 10 5.03 -11.15 9.21
N MET A 11 5.07 -11.53 7.94
CA MET A 11 4.59 -10.69 6.84
C MET A 11 3.08 -10.40 6.93
N ALA A 12 2.26 -11.38 7.33
CA ALA A 12 0.83 -11.15 7.51
C ALA A 12 0.53 -10.23 8.70
N ASN A 13 1.34 -10.27 9.76
CA ASN A 13 1.25 -9.35 10.88
C ASN A 13 1.72 -7.94 10.48
N ALA A 14 2.82 -7.83 9.72
CA ALA A 14 3.31 -6.58 9.14
C ALA A 14 2.24 -5.93 8.25
N LEU A 15 1.59 -6.71 7.38
CA LEU A 15 0.48 -6.27 6.54
C LEU A 15 -0.65 -5.68 7.36
N ARG A 16 -1.08 -6.37 8.43
CA ARG A 16 -2.14 -5.85 9.31
C ARG A 16 -1.73 -4.52 9.94
N ARG A 17 -0.52 -4.41 10.48
CA ARG A 17 -0.01 -3.16 11.06
C ARG A 17 0.02 -2.03 10.04
N TYR A 18 0.47 -2.32 8.82
CA TYR A 18 0.53 -1.35 7.73
C TYR A 18 -0.86 -0.81 7.40
N VAL A 19 -1.84 -1.70 7.21
CA VAL A 19 -3.21 -1.31 6.90
C VAL A 19 -3.88 -0.55 8.05
N VAL A 20 -3.63 -0.95 9.31
CA VAL A 20 -4.10 -0.23 10.51
C VAL A 20 -3.52 1.20 10.53
N ALA A 21 -2.21 1.34 10.34
CA ALA A 21 -1.53 2.64 10.32
C ALA A 21 -2.10 3.56 9.23
N ARG A 22 -2.29 3.03 8.02
CA ARG A 22 -2.90 3.75 6.89
C ARG A 22 -4.35 4.15 7.15
N ALA A 23 -5.18 3.23 7.63
CA ALA A 23 -6.59 3.48 7.91
C ALA A 23 -6.80 4.55 8.99
N HIS A 24 -5.89 4.64 9.96
CA HIS A 24 -5.93 5.67 11.00
C HIS A 24 -5.16 6.94 10.65
N GLY A 25 -4.46 6.99 9.51
CA GLY A 25 -3.62 8.12 9.13
C GLY A 25 -2.46 8.36 10.11
N ARG A 26 -1.97 7.31 10.79
CA ARG A 26 -0.89 7.40 11.79
C ARG A 26 0.43 6.87 11.21
N PRO A 27 1.32 7.75 10.72
CA PRO A 27 2.64 7.32 10.26
C PRO A 27 3.50 6.83 11.42
N SER A 28 4.56 6.09 11.10
CA SER A 28 5.54 5.63 12.08
C SER A 28 6.35 6.84 12.57
N PRO A 29 6.49 7.03 13.90
CA PRO A 29 7.20 8.19 14.44
C PRO A 29 8.71 8.08 14.20
N GLU A 30 9.32 9.20 13.81
CA GLU A 30 10.76 9.28 13.58
C GLU A 30 11.54 9.54 14.88
N TYR A 31 10.87 10.06 15.91
CA TYR A 31 11.43 10.32 17.23
C TYR A 31 10.60 9.63 18.31
N ALA A 32 11.26 9.36 19.44
CA ALA A 32 10.59 8.88 20.63
C ALA A 32 11.11 9.60 21.87
N ARG A 33 10.21 9.91 22.80
CA ARG A 33 10.54 10.47 24.12
C ARG A 33 10.32 9.43 25.21
N TYR A 34 11.17 9.43 26.23
CA TYR A 34 10.92 8.60 27.41
C TYR A 34 9.88 9.26 28.32
N ASP A 35 8.83 8.54 28.64
CA ASP A 35 7.81 8.97 29.60
C ASP A 35 8.02 8.25 30.95
N PRO A 36 8.42 8.97 32.01
CA PRO A 36 8.70 8.37 33.30
C PRO A 36 7.43 7.88 34.03
N SER A 37 6.24 8.43 33.70
CA SER A 37 4.99 8.05 34.38
C SER A 37 4.56 6.62 34.09
N ILE A 38 4.88 6.14 32.88
CA ILE A 38 4.58 4.80 32.37
C ILE A 38 5.84 3.99 32.08
N ALA A 39 7.01 4.54 32.43
CA ALA A 39 8.33 3.96 32.25
C ALA A 39 8.62 3.44 30.83
N CYS A 40 8.09 4.09 29.79
CA CYS A 40 8.20 3.61 28.40
C CYS A 40 8.57 4.71 27.39
N TRP A 41 9.01 4.29 26.20
CA TRP A 41 9.25 5.20 25.08
C TRP A 41 7.95 5.43 24.31
N VAL A 42 7.61 6.70 24.08
CA VAL A 42 6.39 7.12 23.40
C VAL A 42 6.76 7.88 22.13
N ALA A 43 5.93 7.75 21.09
CA ALA A 43 6.05 8.51 19.85
C ALA A 43 6.18 10.02 20.12
N SER A 44 7.06 10.68 19.37
CA SER A 44 7.30 12.12 19.44
C SER A 44 7.68 12.62 18.04
N ASP A 45 7.63 13.93 17.84
CA ASP A 45 7.94 14.57 16.56
C ASP A 45 9.28 15.32 16.62
N GLU A 46 9.75 15.77 15.46
CA GLU A 46 11.01 16.50 15.32
C GLU A 46 11.01 17.84 16.09
N PRO A 47 9.95 18.68 16.05
CA PRO A 47 9.91 19.92 16.83
C PRO A 47 10.02 19.68 18.34
N GLU A 48 9.33 18.68 18.90
CA GLU A 48 9.44 18.32 20.31
C GLU A 48 10.87 17.88 20.66
N ALA A 49 11.49 17.07 19.79
CA ALA A 49 12.86 16.59 19.98
C ALA A 49 13.90 17.72 19.88
N ALA A 50 13.72 18.64 18.93
CA ALA A 50 14.59 19.79 18.72
C ALA A 50 14.45 20.85 19.83
N GLY A 51 13.23 21.05 20.35
CA GLY A 51 12.92 21.99 21.41
C GLY A 51 13.28 21.53 22.84
N ARG A 52 13.73 20.26 23.01
CA ARG A 52 14.09 19.61 24.30
C ARG A 52 13.30 20.17 25.50
N CYS A 53 11.97 20.10 25.42
CA CYS A 53 11.10 20.49 26.50
C CYS A 53 11.38 19.67 27.77
N ASP A 54 11.49 20.35 28.91
CA ASP A 54 11.43 19.78 30.27
C ASP A 54 12.46 18.70 30.63
N GLY A 55 13.68 18.75 30.08
CA GLY A 55 14.75 17.81 30.45
C GLY A 55 14.46 16.35 30.11
N ARG A 56 13.48 16.10 29.22
CA ARG A 56 13.10 14.75 28.77
C ARG A 56 14.16 14.16 27.85
N ARG A 57 14.36 12.84 27.94
CA ARG A 57 15.27 12.11 27.04
C ARG A 57 14.55 11.79 25.73
N PHE A 58 15.15 12.22 24.63
CA PHE A 58 14.70 11.91 23.28
C PHE A 58 15.65 10.92 22.62
N ARG A 59 15.12 10.11 21.70
CA ARG A 59 15.90 9.28 20.79
C ARG A 59 15.34 9.37 19.39
N GLU A 60 16.23 9.42 18.41
CA GLU A 60 15.87 9.26 17.01
C GLU A 60 15.66 7.77 16.73
N VAL A 61 14.49 7.44 16.19
CA VAL A 61 14.10 6.07 15.82
C VAL A 61 14.48 5.80 14.37
N ARG A 62 14.29 6.78 13.50
CA ARG A 62 14.77 6.74 12.12
C ARG A 62 16.29 6.87 12.13
N ARG A 63 16.98 6.12 11.28
CA ARG A 63 18.42 6.26 11.08
C ARG A 63 18.65 6.72 9.64
N PRO A 64 19.28 7.88 9.43
CA PRO A 64 19.64 8.33 8.09
C PRO A 64 20.43 7.26 7.34
N GLY A 65 20.09 7.03 6.07
CA GLY A 65 20.75 6.04 5.21
C GLY A 65 20.26 4.59 5.36
N LEU A 66 19.39 4.28 6.32
CA LEU A 66 18.72 2.97 6.38
C LEU A 66 17.32 3.03 5.74
N PRO A 67 16.84 1.91 5.15
CA PRO A 67 15.48 1.82 4.63
C PRO A 67 14.43 2.17 5.69
N TRP A 68 13.42 2.94 5.29
CA TRP A 68 12.35 3.37 6.17
C TRP A 68 11.02 3.39 5.43
N CYS A 69 10.03 2.71 5.98
CA CYS A 69 8.64 2.79 5.58
C CYS A 69 7.94 3.87 6.40
N SER A 70 7.27 4.83 5.76
CA SER A 70 6.52 5.88 6.46
C SER A 70 5.42 5.38 7.39
N TRP A 71 4.96 4.13 7.22
CA TRP A 71 3.87 3.54 8.01
C TRP A 71 4.33 2.47 9.01
N LEU A 72 5.46 1.80 8.74
CA LEU A 72 5.98 0.71 9.59
C LEU A 72 7.37 0.99 10.18
N GLY A 73 7.99 2.13 9.83
CA GLY A 73 9.32 2.48 10.27
C GLY A 73 10.39 1.60 9.64
N ALA A 74 11.26 1.01 10.45
CA ALA A 74 12.37 0.17 9.98
C ALA A 74 11.92 -1.14 9.30
N GLU A 75 10.65 -1.54 9.46
CA GLU A 75 10.10 -2.71 8.79
C GLU A 75 9.62 -2.34 7.38
N THR A 76 10.43 -2.65 6.37
CA THR A 76 10.19 -2.30 4.96
C THR A 76 9.58 -3.43 4.13
N VAL A 77 9.34 -4.60 4.71
CA VAL A 77 8.89 -5.81 3.97
C VAL A 77 7.64 -5.61 3.12
N ILE A 78 6.71 -4.74 3.55
CA ILE A 78 5.51 -4.42 2.77
C ILE A 78 5.82 -3.40 1.67
N ALA A 79 6.69 -2.42 1.96
CA ALA A 79 7.11 -1.40 0.99
C ALA A 79 7.94 -2.01 -0.16
N GLU A 80 8.71 -3.06 0.13
CA GLU A 80 9.54 -3.79 -0.84
C GLU A 80 8.72 -4.81 -1.68
N ASP A 81 7.52 -5.19 -1.24
CA ASP A 81 6.66 -6.10 -2.00
C ASP A 81 5.91 -5.33 -3.09
N HIS A 82 6.48 -5.31 -4.29
CA HIS A 82 5.89 -4.66 -5.46
C HIS A 82 4.49 -5.16 -5.80
N ALA A 83 4.17 -6.43 -5.58
CA ALA A 83 2.83 -6.94 -5.87
C ALA A 83 1.81 -6.30 -4.91
N LEU A 84 2.12 -6.25 -3.62
CA LEU A 84 1.27 -5.56 -2.65
C LEU A 84 1.16 -4.06 -2.94
N GLN A 85 2.27 -3.39 -3.28
CA GLN A 85 2.24 -1.96 -3.63
C GLN A 85 1.31 -1.70 -4.82
N SER A 86 1.42 -2.47 -5.91
CA SER A 86 0.51 -2.33 -7.06
C SER A 86 -0.95 -2.64 -6.73
N PHE A 87 -1.21 -3.59 -5.82
CA PHE A 87 -2.57 -3.82 -5.33
C PHE A 87 -3.12 -2.58 -4.61
N PHE A 88 -2.35 -1.99 -3.70
CA PHE A 88 -2.77 -0.80 -2.95
C PHE A 88 -2.95 0.43 -3.83
N GLU A 89 -2.09 0.65 -4.81
CA GLU A 89 -2.22 1.77 -5.76
C GLU A 89 -3.59 1.76 -6.47
N LEU A 90 -4.09 0.58 -6.84
CA LEU A 90 -5.37 0.45 -7.54
C LEU A 90 -6.59 0.32 -6.64
N HIS A 91 -6.44 -0.18 -5.42
CA HIS A 91 -7.56 -0.51 -4.54
C HIS A 91 -7.66 0.35 -3.28
N ALA A 92 -6.72 1.26 -3.06
CA ALA A 92 -6.62 2.06 -1.85
C ALA A 92 -6.28 3.53 -2.15
N SER A 93 -6.92 4.08 -3.18
CA SER A 93 -6.75 5.46 -3.63
C SER A 93 -7.34 6.46 -2.65
N GLU A 94 -8.43 6.12 -1.97
CA GLU A 94 -9.10 7.02 -1.03
C GLU A 94 -8.90 6.58 0.43
N PRO A 95 -8.98 7.52 1.39
CA PRO A 95 -8.85 7.18 2.82
C PRO A 95 -9.84 6.12 3.31
N HIS A 96 -11.06 6.09 2.75
CA HIS A 96 -12.10 5.16 3.17
C HIS A 96 -11.86 3.72 2.68
N ASP A 97 -11.09 3.53 1.61
CA ASP A 97 -10.69 2.20 1.12
C ASP A 97 -9.84 1.46 2.14
N TRP A 98 -8.95 2.18 2.84
CA TRP A 98 -8.12 1.60 3.89
C TRP A 98 -8.95 1.04 5.05
N ASN A 99 -10.09 1.65 5.38
CA ASN A 99 -11.02 1.11 6.37
C ASN A 99 -11.71 -0.17 5.90
N ARG A 100 -12.00 -0.30 4.61
CA ARG A 100 -12.51 -1.54 4.02
C ARG A 100 -11.45 -2.64 4.07
N LEU A 101 -10.23 -2.35 3.61
CA LEU A 101 -9.11 -3.28 3.65
C LEU A 101 -8.77 -3.72 5.08
N LEU A 102 -8.89 -2.81 6.05
CA LEU A 102 -8.72 -3.12 7.48
C LEU A 102 -9.70 -4.20 7.95
N LYS A 103 -10.96 -4.12 7.53
CA LYS A 103 -11.96 -5.17 7.87
C LYS A 103 -11.57 -6.52 7.26
N GLU A 104 -11.11 -6.52 6.00
CA GLU A 104 -10.70 -7.74 5.29
C GLU A 104 -9.47 -8.40 5.93
N VAL A 105 -8.40 -7.64 6.19
CA VAL A 105 -7.17 -8.18 6.81
C VAL A 105 -7.39 -8.61 8.26
N THR A 106 -8.29 -7.94 8.99
CA THR A 106 -8.62 -8.30 10.38
C THR A 106 -9.35 -9.65 10.44
N ARG A 107 -10.24 -9.92 9.48
CA ARG A 107 -10.94 -11.21 9.38
C ARG A 107 -9.99 -12.37 9.12
N ASN A 108 -9.09 -12.23 8.16
CA ASN A 108 -8.08 -13.26 7.87
C ASN A 108 -6.86 -12.69 7.16
N ARG A 109 -5.85 -12.30 7.95
CA ARG A 109 -4.61 -11.68 7.44
C ARG A 109 -3.83 -12.55 6.47
N ARG A 110 -3.73 -13.86 6.70
CA ARG A 110 -2.99 -14.78 5.82
C ARG A 110 -3.68 -14.94 4.47
N ARG A 111 -5.01 -15.00 4.47
CA ARG A 111 -5.79 -15.05 3.24
C ARG A 111 -5.69 -13.73 2.49
N ALA A 112 -5.88 -12.60 3.16
CA ALA A 112 -5.75 -11.27 2.58
C ALA A 112 -4.36 -11.09 1.93
N LEU A 113 -3.28 -11.42 2.64
CA LEU A 113 -1.92 -11.37 2.09
C LEU A 113 -1.78 -12.12 0.77
N ARG A 114 -2.18 -13.41 0.74
CA ARG A 114 -2.08 -14.24 -0.46
C ARG A 114 -2.96 -13.72 -1.61
N ASP A 115 -4.20 -13.36 -1.31
CA ASP A 115 -5.17 -12.92 -2.32
C ASP A 115 -4.74 -11.57 -2.93
N TRP A 116 -4.23 -10.65 -2.11
CA TRP A 116 -3.77 -9.34 -2.54
C TRP A 116 -2.45 -9.42 -3.31
N GLN A 117 -1.48 -10.22 -2.86
CA GLN A 117 -0.25 -10.50 -3.62
C GLN A 117 -0.59 -11.08 -5.00
N ARG A 118 -1.49 -12.08 -5.07
CA ARG A 118 -1.93 -12.65 -6.35
C ARG A 118 -2.52 -11.59 -7.26
N LYS A 119 -3.42 -10.74 -6.76
CA LYS A 119 -4.00 -9.63 -7.54
C LYS A 119 -2.94 -8.64 -8.00
N GLY A 120 -2.00 -8.28 -7.12
CA GLY A 120 -0.83 -7.47 -7.42
C GLY A 120 0.02 -7.99 -8.57
N CYS A 121 0.37 -9.28 -8.52
CA CYS A 121 1.10 -9.93 -9.60
C CYS A 121 0.35 -9.87 -10.93
N LEU A 122 -0.98 -10.04 -10.93
CA LEU A 122 -1.80 -9.92 -12.13
C LEU A 122 -1.80 -8.49 -12.70
N ILE A 123 -1.84 -7.48 -11.82
CA ILE A 123 -1.74 -6.07 -12.21
C ILE A 123 -0.40 -5.81 -12.90
N LEU A 124 0.70 -6.21 -12.26
CA LEU A 124 2.05 -6.06 -12.81
C LEU A 124 2.23 -6.82 -14.12
N ALA A 125 1.70 -8.03 -14.23
CA ALA A 125 1.74 -8.80 -15.47
C ALA A 125 0.99 -8.08 -16.60
N ARG A 126 -0.18 -7.50 -16.31
CA ARG A 126 -0.94 -6.73 -17.29
C ARG A 126 -0.19 -5.47 -17.74
N LEU A 127 0.41 -4.75 -16.80
CA LEU A 127 1.22 -3.56 -17.12
C LEU A 127 2.40 -3.90 -18.03
N ARG A 128 3.13 -4.98 -17.74
CA ARG A 128 4.24 -5.47 -18.60
C ARG A 128 3.78 -5.84 -20.00
N VAL A 129 2.61 -6.46 -20.14
CA VAL A 129 2.03 -6.77 -21.46
C VAL A 129 1.69 -5.48 -22.19
N GLN A 130 1.13 -4.47 -21.52
CA GLN A 130 0.84 -3.17 -22.13
C GLN A 130 2.12 -2.43 -22.55
N GLU A 131 3.16 -2.44 -21.72
CA GLU A 131 4.46 -1.87 -22.07
C GLU A 131 5.08 -2.56 -23.29
N ALA A 132 5.00 -3.90 -23.36
CA ALA A 132 5.53 -4.67 -24.49
C ALA A 132 4.77 -4.41 -25.80
N LEU A 133 3.47 -4.05 -25.74
CA LEU A 133 2.67 -3.66 -26.89
C LEU A 133 2.95 -2.21 -27.34
N GLY A 134 3.70 -1.44 -26.55
CA GLY A 134 3.99 -0.03 -26.79
C GLY A 134 2.84 0.90 -26.41
N THR A 135 3.18 2.13 -26.01
CA THR A 135 2.22 3.22 -25.71
C THR A 135 1.32 3.57 -26.90
N ASP A 136 1.73 3.17 -28.10
CA ASP A 136 1.04 3.28 -29.38
C ASP A 136 0.16 2.07 -29.73
N ALA A 137 -0.28 1.30 -28.73
CA ALA A 137 -1.55 0.61 -28.86
C ALA A 137 -2.68 1.67 -28.91
N GLN A 138 -2.73 2.45 -30.00
CA GLN A 138 -3.95 3.03 -30.50
C GLN A 138 -5.00 1.94 -30.36
N MET A 139 -5.99 2.21 -29.50
CA MET A 139 -7.35 1.67 -29.64
C MET A 139 -7.54 1.31 -31.12
N PRO A 140 -7.76 0.04 -31.50
CA PRO A 140 -7.86 -0.33 -32.90
C PRO A 140 -8.80 0.66 -33.56
N ALA A 141 -8.26 1.52 -34.42
CA ALA A 141 -8.98 2.68 -34.95
C ALA A 141 -10.26 2.25 -35.67
N ALA A 142 -10.38 0.95 -35.99
CA ALA A 142 -11.58 0.27 -36.43
C ALA A 142 -12.85 0.63 -35.64
N LEU A 143 -12.82 0.69 -34.30
CA LEU A 143 -14.01 1.06 -33.52
C LEU A 143 -14.31 2.56 -33.62
N ALA A 144 -13.30 3.42 -33.60
CA ALA A 144 -13.49 4.88 -33.68
C ALA A 144 -13.90 5.35 -35.09
N GLU A 145 -13.42 4.67 -36.14
CA GLU A 145 -13.76 4.92 -37.55
C GLU A 145 -15.20 4.48 -37.87
N GLU A 146 -15.67 3.36 -37.32
CA GLU A 146 -17.02 2.84 -37.58
C GLU A 146 -18.13 3.80 -37.12
N PHE A 147 -17.88 4.60 -36.08
CA PHE A 147 -18.83 5.56 -35.50
C PHE A 147 -18.59 7.02 -35.92
N ARG A 148 -17.60 7.28 -36.79
CA ARG A 148 -17.30 8.63 -37.29
C ARG A 148 -18.30 9.11 -38.34
N VAL A 149 -19.05 8.20 -38.94
CA VAL A 149 -20.06 8.50 -39.96
C VAL A 149 -21.39 8.89 -39.28
N PRO A 150 -21.93 10.10 -39.54
CA PRO A 150 -23.25 10.49 -39.05
C PRO A 150 -24.31 9.47 -39.48
N GLY A 151 -24.95 8.79 -38.51
CA GLY A 151 -26.07 7.86 -38.76
C GLY A 151 -25.84 6.39 -38.38
N ARG A 152 -24.61 5.97 -38.06
CA ARG A 152 -24.34 4.60 -37.54
C ARG A 152 -24.23 4.56 -36.02
N GLY A 153 -25.28 4.96 -35.29
CA GLY A 153 -25.33 4.75 -33.84
C GLY A 153 -25.62 3.28 -33.48
N MET A 154 -25.39 2.89 -32.22
CA MET A 154 -25.64 1.55 -31.63
C MET A 154 -27.02 0.90 -31.90
N ARG A 155 -27.96 1.62 -32.53
CA ARG A 155 -29.27 1.12 -32.95
C ARG A 155 -29.25 0.31 -34.25
N SER A 156 -28.18 0.36 -35.05
CA SER A 156 -28.07 -0.44 -36.29
C SER A 156 -27.67 -1.90 -36.06
N LEU A 157 -27.27 -2.28 -34.84
CA LEU A 157 -26.90 -3.66 -34.48
C LEU A 157 -28.09 -4.60 -34.24
N ARG A 158 -29.31 -4.24 -34.64
CA ARG A 158 -30.45 -5.18 -34.68
C ARG A 158 -30.84 -5.49 -36.11
N LYS A 159 -30.57 -6.76 -36.47
CA LYS A 159 -30.97 -7.54 -37.66
C LYS A 159 -29.91 -7.65 -38.77
N ALA A 160 -29.13 -8.72 -38.77
CA ALA A 160 -29.42 -9.97 -39.49
C ALA A 160 -28.47 -11.06 -38.99
#